data_AF-A0A952JWJ5-F1
#
_entry.id   AF-A0A952JWJ5-F1
#
_cell.length_a   1.000
_cell.length_b   1.000
_cell.length_c   1.000
_cell.angle_alpha   90.00
_cell.angle_beta   90.00
_cell.angle_gamma   90.00
#
_symmetry.space_group_name_H-M   'P 1'
#
loop_
_entity.id
_entity.type
_entity.pdbx_description
1 polymer ?
#
loop_
_entity_poly.entity_id
_entity_poly.type
_entity_poly.pdbx_seq_one_letter_code
_entity_poly.pdbx_strand_id
1 'polypeptide(L)'
;SPREALILINLLEEPERLARHADLLDAIPFAHKDSAALARLALDTLARAEAEDRALTAEFLMSEVVRKGLEPAFRRVSAALRPGDRFSGGEPKKIDTDLLLHQAMTLHRRALVLHTELRAAERALSEDPSESNFALLAELKAQLLALDGTEAEPEAGLSQSLDRPSGFR
;
A
#
# COMPACT_ATOMS: atom_id res chain seq x y z
N SER A 1 8.09 1.91 -1.78
CA SER A 1 8.25 0.92 -0.69
C SER A 1 7.50 -0.37 -1.05
N PRO A 2 7.66 -1.49 -0.32
CA PRO A 2 6.84 -2.69 -0.53
C PRO A 2 5.33 -2.40 -0.43
N ARG A 3 4.90 -1.56 0.52
CA ARG A 3 3.50 -1.11 0.66
C ARG A 3 2.98 -0.35 -0.57
N GLU A 4 3.77 0.59 -1.10
CA GLU A 4 3.40 1.30 -2.33
C GLU A 4 3.30 0.34 -3.52
N ALA A 5 4.19 -0.65 -3.61
CA ALA A 5 4.12 -1.68 -4.64
C ALA A 5 2.88 -2.57 -4.50
N LEU A 6 2.54 -2.99 -3.27
CA LEU A 6 1.31 -3.73 -2.97
C LEU A 6 0.09 -2.94 -3.44
N ILE A 7 0.00 -1.66 -3.09
CA ILE A 7 -1.12 -0.81 -3.52
C ILE A 7 -1.16 -0.74 -5.05
N LEU A 8 -0.08 -0.32 -5.70
CA LEU A 8 -0.12 0.04 -7.11
C LEU A 8 -0.24 -1.15 -8.05
N ILE A 9 0.51 -2.23 -7.79
CA ILE A 9 0.51 -3.38 -8.69
C ILE A 9 -0.86 -4.07 -8.67
N ASN A 10 -1.46 -4.21 -7.50
CA ASN A 10 -2.77 -4.85 -7.39
C ASN A 10 -3.91 -4.01 -8.01
N LEU A 11 -3.80 -2.68 -8.04
CA LEU A 11 -4.77 -1.82 -8.73
C LEU A 11 -4.55 -1.80 -10.24
N LEU A 12 -3.29 -1.79 -10.71
CA LEU A 12 -2.97 -1.78 -12.14
C LEU A 12 -3.32 -3.10 -12.84
N GLU A 13 -3.30 -4.20 -12.10
CA GLU A 13 -3.62 -5.52 -12.63
C GLU A 13 -5.12 -5.84 -12.60
N GLU A 14 -5.90 -5.13 -11.77
CA GLU A 14 -7.35 -5.33 -11.64
C GLU A 14 -8.10 -3.99 -11.72
N PRO A 15 -8.52 -3.56 -12.94
CA PRO A 15 -9.14 -2.26 -13.17
C PRO A 15 -10.40 -1.98 -12.34
N GLU A 16 -11.19 -3.02 -12.04
CA GLU A 16 -12.39 -2.86 -11.21
C GLU A 16 -12.03 -2.42 -9.78
N ARG A 17 -10.90 -2.88 -9.25
CA ARG A 17 -10.41 -2.46 -7.92
C ARG A 17 -9.91 -1.03 -7.96
N LEU A 18 -9.24 -0.63 -9.04
CA LEU A 18 -8.82 0.75 -9.25
C LEU A 18 -10.01 1.70 -9.18
N ALA A 19 -11.10 1.40 -9.89
CA ALA A 19 -12.31 2.22 -9.86
C ALA A 19 -12.89 2.35 -8.44
N ARG A 20 -12.97 1.24 -7.69
CA ARG A 20 -13.48 1.24 -6.30
C ARG A 20 -12.63 2.01 -5.30
N HIS A 21 -11.33 2.18 -5.57
CA HIS A 21 -10.37 2.80 -4.65
C HIS A 21 -9.79 4.13 -5.16
N ALA A 22 -10.33 4.68 -6.25
CA ALA A 22 -9.78 5.88 -6.90
C ALA A 22 -9.68 7.08 -5.94
N ASP A 23 -10.74 7.37 -5.17
CA ASP A 23 -10.76 8.47 -4.21
C ASP A 23 -9.69 8.32 -3.12
N LEU A 24 -9.50 7.09 -2.63
CA LEU A 24 -8.48 6.79 -1.61
C LEU A 24 -7.07 6.89 -2.21
N LEU A 25 -6.89 6.42 -3.45
CA LEU A 25 -5.63 6.49 -4.16
C LEU A 25 -5.21 7.94 -4.44
N ASP A 26 -6.15 8.81 -4.83
CA ASP A 26 -5.90 10.24 -5.07
C ASP A 26 -5.56 11.00 -3.77
N ALA A 27 -6.19 10.60 -2.66
CA ALA A 27 -5.98 11.22 -1.35
C ALA A 27 -4.65 10.86 -0.67
N ILE A 28 -3.87 9.90 -1.19
CA ILE A 28 -2.61 9.47 -0.58
C ILE A 28 -1.39 9.88 -1.43
N PRO A 29 -0.42 10.61 -0.84
CA PRO A 29 0.83 10.88 -1.54
C PRO A 29 1.69 9.61 -1.64
N PHE A 30 2.44 9.47 -2.73
CA PHE A 30 3.47 8.44 -2.87
C PHE A 30 4.85 9.07 -2.70
N ALA A 31 5.67 8.51 -1.81
CA ALA A 31 6.99 9.05 -1.51
C ALA A 31 7.99 8.73 -2.62
N HIS A 32 7.88 7.55 -3.23
CA HIS A 32 8.76 7.18 -4.34
C HIS A 32 8.23 7.71 -5.67
N LYS A 33 9.11 8.36 -6.46
CA LYS A 33 8.74 9.01 -7.73
C LYS A 33 8.09 8.07 -8.74
N ASP A 34 8.55 6.83 -8.83
CA ASP A 34 7.97 5.84 -9.76
C ASP A 34 6.55 5.46 -9.33
N SER A 35 6.33 5.29 -8.02
CA SER A 35 5.03 4.99 -7.46
C SER A 35 4.05 6.14 -7.71
N ALA A 36 4.48 7.38 -7.48
CA ALA A 36 3.68 8.57 -7.75
C ALA A 36 3.32 8.72 -9.24
N ALA A 37 4.27 8.45 -10.14
CA ALA A 37 4.03 8.50 -11.58
C ALA A 37 3.01 7.44 -12.04
N LEU A 38 3.09 6.23 -11.50
CA LEU A 38 2.14 5.14 -11.82
C LEU A 38 0.76 5.41 -11.22
N ALA A 39 0.67 5.90 -9.99
CA ALA A 39 -0.60 6.31 -9.38
C ALA A 39 -1.31 7.36 -10.24
N ARG A 40 -0.56 8.39 -10.65
CA ARG A 40 -1.09 9.46 -11.50
C ARG A 40 -1.57 8.93 -12.84
N LEU A 41 -0.77 8.07 -13.49
CA LEU A 41 -1.16 7.43 -14.74
C LEU A 41 -2.45 6.62 -14.61
N ALA A 42 -2.58 5.85 -13.53
CA ALA A 42 -3.77 5.03 -13.27
C ALA A 42 -5.02 5.91 -13.15
N LEU A 43 -4.96 6.96 -12.33
CA LEU A 43 -6.07 7.90 -12.13
C LEU A 43 -6.42 8.68 -13.40
N ASP A 44 -5.43 9.21 -14.11
CA ASP A 44 -5.65 9.93 -15.38
C ASP A 44 -6.24 9.00 -16.46
N THR A 45 -5.86 7.72 -16.47
CA THR A 45 -6.39 6.74 -17.42
C THR A 45 -7.82 6.33 -17.07
N LEU A 46 -8.13 6.12 -15.79
CA LEU A 46 -9.48 5.85 -15.31
C LEU A 46 -10.43 7.00 -15.69
N ALA A 47 -10.06 8.25 -15.34
CA ALA A 47 -10.87 9.42 -15.63
C ALA A 47 -11.14 9.59 -17.14
N ARG A 48 -10.15 9.28 -17.98
CA ARG A 48 -10.32 9.32 -19.43
C ARG A 48 -11.22 8.20 -19.94
N ALA A 49 -11.08 6.99 -19.42
CA ALA A 49 -11.93 5.86 -19.79
C ALA A 49 -13.40 6.15 -19.45
N GLU A 50 -13.67 6.73 -18.28
CA GLU A 50 -15.00 7.17 -17.86
C GLU A 50 -15.56 8.27 -18.78
N ALA A 51 -14.75 9.28 -19.12
CA ALA A 51 -15.16 10.36 -20.02
C ALA A 51 -15.46 9.88 -21.46
N GLU A 52 -14.79 8.81 -21.90
CA GLU A 52 -14.96 8.19 -23.22
C GLU A 52 -16.03 7.07 -23.23
N ASP A 53 -16.69 6.78 -22.10
CA ASP A 53 -17.57 5.60 -21.90
C ASP A 53 -16.90 4.30 -22.39
N ARG A 54 -15.61 4.17 -22.09
CA ARG A 54 -14.76 3.08 -22.54
C ARG A 54 -14.45 2.16 -21.37
N ALA A 55 -14.56 0.85 -21.60
CA ALA A 55 -14.13 -0.14 -20.62
C ALA A 55 -12.63 0.00 -20.30
N LEU A 56 -12.31 0.12 -19.01
CA LEU A 56 -10.93 0.11 -18.52
C LEU A 56 -10.49 -1.35 -18.33
N THR A 57 -9.46 -1.78 -19.07
CA THR A 57 -8.86 -3.12 -18.92
C THR A 57 -7.41 -3.03 -18.44
N ALA A 58 -6.87 -4.13 -17.92
CA ALA A 58 -5.49 -4.20 -17.49
C ALA A 58 -4.52 -3.99 -18.67
N GLU A 59 -4.86 -4.51 -19.84
CA GLU A 59 -4.12 -4.30 -21.09
C GLU A 59 -4.13 -2.82 -21.48
N PHE A 60 -5.27 -2.14 -21.30
CA PHE A 60 -5.37 -0.72 -21.60
C PHE A 60 -4.47 0.10 -20.65
N LEU A 61 -4.53 -0.14 -19.33
CA LEU A 61 -3.63 0.48 -18.37
C LEU A 61 -2.16 0.21 -18.72
N MET A 62 -1.81 -1.03 -19.06
CA MET A 62 -0.44 -1.38 -19.44
C MET A 62 0.01 -0.70 -20.75
N SER A 63 -0.89 -0.57 -21.73
CA SER A 63 -0.61 0.17 -22.96
C SER A 63 -0.34 1.65 -22.70
N GLU A 64 -1.00 2.24 -21.70
CA GLU A 64 -0.74 3.61 -21.27
C GLU A 64 0.59 3.73 -20.52
N VAL A 65 0.94 2.76 -19.68
CA VAL A 65 2.27 2.66 -19.05
C VAL A 65 3.36 2.67 -20.13
N VAL A 66 3.20 1.87 -21.18
CA VAL A 66 4.12 1.83 -22.33
C VAL A 66 4.17 3.16 -23.07
N ARG A 67 3.00 3.70 -23.42
CA ARG A 67 2.87 4.97 -24.16
C ARG A 67 3.53 6.14 -23.42
N LYS A 68 3.56 6.11 -22.09
CA LYS A 68 4.17 7.12 -21.23
C LYS A 68 5.64 6.85 -20.89
N GLY A 69 6.22 5.75 -21.37
CA GLY A 69 7.60 5.37 -21.06
C GLY A 69 7.83 4.97 -19.60
N LEU A 70 6.78 4.51 -18.91
CA LEU A 70 6.82 4.14 -17.49
C LEU A 70 7.05 2.64 -17.26
N GLU A 71 7.35 1.85 -18.28
CA GLU A 71 7.69 0.42 -18.12
C GLU A 71 8.89 0.17 -17.20
N PRO A 72 9.97 0.99 -17.22
CA PRO A 72 11.03 0.85 -16.23
C PRO A 72 10.55 1.13 -14.80
N ALA A 73 9.64 2.09 -14.62
CA ALA A 73 9.05 2.40 -13.33
C ALA A 73 8.15 1.25 -12.86
N PHE A 74 7.26 0.75 -13.73
CA PHE A 74 6.42 -0.41 -13.47
C PHE A 74 7.27 -1.61 -13.04
N ARG A 75 8.31 -1.99 -13.79
CA ARG A 75 9.20 -3.10 -13.43
C ARG A 75 9.87 -2.93 -12.06
N ARG A 76 10.35 -1.73 -11.72
CA ARG A 76 10.96 -1.46 -10.41
C ARG A 76 9.96 -1.56 -9.28
N VAL A 77 8.75 -1.02 -9.48
CA VAL A 77 7.67 -1.11 -8.48
C VAL A 77 7.20 -2.56 -8.33
N SER A 78 7.01 -3.30 -9.43
CA SER A 78 6.70 -4.73 -9.39
C SER A 78 7.78 -5.55 -8.69
N ALA A 79 9.06 -5.24 -8.90
CA ALA A 79 10.15 -5.95 -8.23
C ALA A 79 10.22 -5.68 -6.71
N ALA A 80 9.62 -4.59 -6.24
CA ALA A 80 9.50 -4.29 -4.81
C ALA A 80 8.31 -4.99 -4.14
N LEU A 81 7.39 -5.60 -4.92
CA LEU A 81 6.27 -6.37 -4.42
C LEU A 81 6.76 -7.71 -3.87
N ARG A 82 6.28 -8.10 -2.69
CA ARG A 82 6.64 -9.40 -2.12
C ARG A 82 5.86 -10.53 -2.83
N PRO A 83 6.44 -11.73 -2.98
CA PRO A 83 5.79 -12.85 -3.68
C PRO A 83 4.38 -13.24 -3.17
N GLY A 84 4.01 -12.91 -1.94
CA GLY A 84 2.68 -13.17 -1.36
C GLY A 84 1.66 -12.02 -1.46
N ASP A 85 2.12 -10.82 -1.78
CA ASP A 85 1.34 -9.58 -1.76
C ASP A 85 0.63 -9.31 -3.10
N ARG A 86 0.91 -10.12 -4.11
CA ARG A 86 0.19 -10.10 -5.39
C ARG A 86 -1.11 -10.88 -5.24
N PHE A 87 -2.23 -10.24 -5.56
CA PHE A 87 -3.57 -10.84 -5.44
C PHE A 87 -4.00 -11.56 -6.72
N SER A 88 -3.41 -11.22 -7.86
CA SER A 88 -3.64 -11.92 -9.14
C SER A 88 -2.86 -13.24 -9.20
N GLY A 89 -3.43 -14.26 -9.85
CA GLY A 89 -2.73 -15.50 -10.20
C GLY A 89 -2.55 -16.55 -9.09
N GLY A 90 -3.21 -16.39 -7.93
CA GLY A 90 -3.27 -17.41 -6.87
C GLY A 90 -4.64 -18.12 -6.80
N GLU A 91 -4.72 -19.21 -6.03
CA GLU A 91 -6.03 -19.78 -5.64
C GLU A 91 -6.91 -18.68 -5.05
N PRO A 92 -8.25 -18.74 -5.23
CA PRO A 92 -9.16 -17.73 -4.67
C PRO A 92 -8.92 -17.62 -3.17
N LYS A 93 -8.19 -16.59 -2.76
CA LYS A 93 -7.91 -16.34 -1.35
C LYS A 93 -9.28 -16.10 -0.70
N LYS A 94 -9.58 -16.79 0.40
CA LYS A 94 -10.75 -16.50 1.26
C LYS A 94 -10.73 -15.09 1.87
N ILE A 95 -9.76 -14.26 1.48
CA ILE A 95 -9.41 -13.00 2.10
C ILE A 95 -9.96 -11.88 1.21
N ASP A 96 -10.66 -10.95 1.85
CA ASP A 96 -11.19 -9.75 1.21
C ASP A 96 -10.02 -8.85 0.77
N THR A 97 -9.72 -8.87 -0.53
CA THR A 97 -8.63 -8.09 -1.09
C THR A 97 -8.89 -6.59 -1.09
N ASP A 98 -10.16 -6.18 -1.11
CA ASP A 98 -10.52 -4.77 -1.03
C ASP A 98 -10.26 -4.25 0.40
N LEU A 99 -10.62 -5.04 1.42
CA LEU A 99 -10.25 -4.74 2.81
C LEU A 99 -8.73 -4.62 2.99
N LEU A 100 -7.95 -5.55 2.43
CA LEU A 100 -6.49 -5.50 2.50
C LEU A 100 -5.91 -4.26 1.81
N LEU A 101 -6.42 -3.87 0.64
CA LEU A 101 -6.01 -2.66 -0.06
C LEU A 101 -6.33 -1.41 0.77
N HIS A 102 -7.53 -1.34 1.32
CA HIS A 102 -7.95 -0.24 2.17
C HIS A 102 -7.04 -0.10 3.39
N GLN A 103 -6.72 -1.22 4.05
CA GLN A 103 -5.79 -1.25 5.17
C GLN A 103 -4.39 -0.79 4.74
N ALA A 104 -3.86 -1.28 3.62
CA ALA A 104 -2.55 -0.88 3.11
C ALA A 104 -2.48 0.62 2.81
N MET A 105 -3.50 1.20 2.17
CA MET A 105 -3.59 2.64 1.91
C MET A 105 -3.67 3.45 3.21
N THR A 106 -4.44 2.98 4.19
CA THR A 106 -4.56 3.62 5.51
C THR A 106 -3.23 3.63 6.25
N LEU A 107 -2.53 2.49 6.28
CA LEU A 107 -1.20 2.38 6.88
C LEU A 107 -0.20 3.28 6.16
N HIS A 108 -0.23 3.33 4.82
CA HIS A 108 0.62 4.20 4.01
C HIS A 108 0.44 5.68 4.38
N ARG A 109 -0.81 6.14 4.40
CA ARG A 109 -1.13 7.52 4.79
C ARG A 109 -0.64 7.83 6.21
N ARG A 110 -0.86 6.91 7.16
CA ARG A 110 -0.39 7.06 8.55
C ARG A 110 1.13 7.20 8.63
N ALA A 111 1.89 6.41 7.86
CA ALA A 111 3.35 6.52 7.85
C ALA A 111 3.83 7.91 7.38
N LEU A 112 3.18 8.49 6.37
CA LEU A 112 3.56 9.82 5.86
C LEU A 112 3.29 10.93 6.89
N VAL A 113 2.17 10.83 7.61
CA VAL A 113 1.85 11.73 8.73
C VAL A 113 2.91 11.61 9.81
N LEU A 114 3.20 10.39 10.27
CA LEU A 114 4.22 10.13 11.29
C LEU A 114 5.61 10.63 10.87
N HIS A 115 6.02 10.45 9.61
CA HIS A 115 7.28 11.00 9.12
C HIS A 115 7.32 12.53 9.15
N THR A 116 6.19 13.19 8.88
CA THR A 116 6.09 14.64 8.92
C THR A 116 6.15 15.15 10.36
N GLU A 117 5.43 14.50 11.27
CA GLU A 117 5.46 14.79 12.71
C GLU A 117 6.85 14.54 13.29
N LEU A 118 7.52 13.46 12.88
CA LEU A 118 8.87 13.14 13.31
C LEU A 118 9.85 14.26 12.93
N ARG A 119 9.79 14.75 11.68
CA ARG A 119 10.62 15.88 11.23
C ARG A 119 10.31 17.17 11.99
N ALA A 120 9.05 17.40 12.36
CA ALA A 120 8.68 18.54 13.18
C ALA A 120 9.24 18.42 14.60
N ALA A 121 9.16 17.23 15.20
CA ALA A 121 9.74 16.94 16.51
C ALA A 121 11.27 17.06 16.52
N GLU A 122 11.95 16.61 15.46
CA GLU A 122 13.41 16.78 15.29
C GLU A 122 13.81 18.26 15.27
N ARG A 123 13.05 19.11 14.57
CA ARG A 123 13.29 20.55 14.55
C ARG A 123 13.05 21.18 15.91
N ALA A 124 11.92 20.86 16.55
CA ALA A 124 11.59 21.36 17.89
C ALA A 124 12.68 21.00 18.90
N LEU A 125 13.22 19.77 18.84
CA LEU A 125 14.32 19.34 19.70
C LEU A 125 15.63 20.10 19.42
N SER A 126 15.90 20.43 18.15
CA SER A 126 17.07 21.23 17.79
C SER A 126 16.95 22.69 18.24
N GLU A 127 15.73 23.23 18.31
CA GLU A 127 15.44 24.59 18.76
C GLU A 127 15.39 24.67 20.29
N ASP A 128 14.80 23.67 20.95
CA ASP A 128 14.67 23.52 22.40
C ASP A 128 15.00 22.07 22.83
N PRO A 129 16.19 21.81 23.40
CA PRO A 129 16.61 20.47 23.83
C PRO A 129 15.99 20.06 25.17
N SER A 130 14.67 20.19 25.31
CA SER A 130 13.92 19.84 26.51
C SER A 130 13.55 18.34 26.57
N GLU A 131 13.41 17.80 27.79
CA GLU A 131 13.00 16.39 28.00
C GLU A 131 11.66 16.05 27.32
N SER A 132 10.75 17.02 27.26
CA SER A 132 9.46 16.86 26.56
C SER A 132 9.65 16.62 25.06
N ASN A 133 10.54 17.37 24.40
CA ASN A 133 10.83 17.21 22.98
C ASN A 133 11.56 15.88 22.70
N PHE A 134 12.44 15.45 23.61
CA PHE A 134 13.05 14.12 23.53
C PHE A 134 12.01 12.99 23.63
N ALA A 135 11.08 13.09 24.58
CA ALA A 135 10.04 12.08 24.79
C ALA A 135 9.11 11.97 23.58
N LEU A 136 8.67 13.09 23.00
CA LEU A 136 7.85 13.12 21.80
C LEU A 136 8.57 12.48 20.60
N LEU A 137 9.85 12.80 20.40
CA LEU A 137 10.64 12.22 19.32
C LEU A 137 10.78 10.69 19.46
N ALA A 138 11.02 10.21 20.68
CA ALA A 138 11.12 8.78 20.98
C ALA A 138 9.79 8.05 20.72
N GLU A 139 8.68 8.63 21.14
CA GLU A 139 7.33 8.10 20.92
C GLU A 139 7.01 7.97 19.43
N LEU A 140 7.24 9.02 18.63
CA LEU A 140 7.00 8.99 17.18
C LEU A 140 7.87 7.95 16.46
N LYS A 141 9.12 7.76 16.89
CA LYS A 141 10.00 6.69 16.37
C LYS A 141 9.46 5.31 16.72
N ALA A 142 8.95 5.11 17.94
CA ALA A 142 8.36 3.85 18.36
C ALA A 142 7.09 3.51 17.56
N GLN A 143 6.22 4.50 17.32
CA GLN A 143 5.03 4.30 16.49
C GLN A 143 5.36 3.94 15.05
N LEU A 144 6.40 4.55 14.47
CA LEU A 144 6.85 4.24 13.12
C LEU A 144 7.40 2.81 13.03
N LEU A 145 8.23 2.40 14.00
CA LEU A 145 8.76 1.03 14.07
C LEU A 145 7.63 0.00 14.22
N ALA A 146 6.63 0.28 15.05
CA ALA A 146 5.46 -0.59 15.18
C ALA A 146 4.68 -0.70 13.87
N LEU A 147 4.53 0.41 13.14
CA LEU A 147 3.85 0.45 11.85
C LEU A 147 4.61 -0.36 10.78
N ASP A 148 5.94 -0.25 10.73
CA ASP A 148 6.75 -1.06 9.81
C ASP A 148 6.80 -2.54 10.23
N GLY A 149 6.69 -2.83 11.54
CA GLY A 149 6.53 -4.17 12.08
C GLY A 149 5.25 -4.87 11.62
N THR A 150 4.15 -4.13 11.40
CA THR A 150 2.93 -4.69 10.79
C THR A 150 3.12 -5.13 9.34
N GLU A 151 4.19 -4.69 8.67
CA GLU A 151 4.59 -5.26 7.38
C GLU A 151 5.48 -6.50 7.51
N ALA A 152 6.07 -6.76 8.67
CA ALA A 152 7.08 -7.81 8.86
C ALA A 152 6.47 -9.13 9.38
N GLU A 153 5.26 -9.11 9.93
CA GLU A 153 4.55 -10.31 10.35
C GLU A 153 3.79 -10.90 9.15
N PRO A 154 4.25 -12.01 8.53
CA PRO A 154 3.31 -12.86 7.82
C PRO A 154 2.34 -13.38 8.88
N GLU A 155 1.04 -13.13 8.73
CA GLU A 155 0.02 -13.66 9.62
C GLU A 155 0.10 -15.20 9.69
N ALA A 156 0.90 -15.72 10.62
CA ALA A 156 0.84 -17.10 11.07
C ALA A 156 -0.16 -17.14 12.22
N GLY A 157 -1.45 -16.99 11.89
CA GLY A 157 -2.45 -16.60 12.87
C GLY A 157 -3.84 -17.19 12.72
N LEU A 158 -4.06 -18.27 11.96
CA LEU A 158 -5.32 -19.04 12.02
C LEU A 158 -5.08 -20.54 11.88
N SER A 159 -4.54 -21.16 12.93
CA SER A 159 -4.70 -22.59 13.23
C SER A 159 -4.54 -22.86 14.72
N GLN A 160 -5.49 -22.37 15.50
CA GLN A 160 -5.90 -22.97 16.78
C GLN A 160 -7.43 -22.87 16.75
N SER A 161 -8.25 -23.88 17.02
CA SER A 161 -8.14 -25.27 17.45
C SER A 161 -9.56 -25.87 17.27
N LEU A 162 -9.83 -27.06 17.82
CA LEU A 162 -11.09 -27.84 17.86
C LEU A 162 -11.09 -28.95 16.78
N ASP A 163 -11.03 -30.25 17.08
CA ASP A 163 -11.48 -30.97 18.25
C ASP A 163 -10.59 -32.20 18.52
N ARG A 164 -10.21 -32.38 19.78
CA ARG A 164 -10.29 -33.68 20.45
C ARG A 164 -11.45 -33.55 21.42
N PRO A 165 -12.31 -34.58 21.59
CA PRO A 165 -11.84 -35.69 22.42
C PRO A 165 -12.48 -37.08 22.18
N SER A 166 -11.87 -38.05 22.86
CA SER A 166 -12.47 -39.25 23.46
C SER A 166 -12.77 -40.48 22.59
N GLY A 167 -11.88 -41.48 22.70
CA GLY A 167 -12.23 -42.68 23.46
C GLY A 167 -12.75 -43.92 22.73
N PHE A 168 -12.23 -45.06 23.20
CA PHE A 168 -12.75 -46.44 23.17
C PHE A 168 -12.34 -47.42 22.05
N ARG A 169 -11.63 -48.44 22.57
CA ARG A 169 -11.34 -49.81 22.11
C ARG A 169 -10.20 -50.03 21.13
#